data_AF-A0A1Q8JQ60-F1
#
_entry.id   AF-A0A1Q8JQ60-F1
#
_cell.length_a   1.000
_cell.length_b   1.000
_cell.length_c   1.000
_cell.angle_alpha   90.00
_cell.angle_beta   90.00
_cell.angle_gamma   90.00
#
_symmetry.space_group_name_H-M   'P 1'
#
loop_
_entity.id
_entity.type
_entity.pdbx_description
1 polymer ?
#
loop_
_entity_poly.entity_id
_entity_poly.type
_entity_poly.pdbx_seq_one_letter_code
_entity_poly.pdbx_strand_id
1 'polypeptide(L)'
;MRRRLRGIVGGTVAALAVGSAVVAGAGTAVVAGAGTAEAAKCGYSTLENDTTNNKANYLNCSPGNERIRVEYTYATEEKCVTPGDTPLFANPDLGAVRNAVPIGTC
;
A
#
# COMPACT_ATOMS: atom_id res chain seq x y z
N MET A 1 -61.56 10.75 -13.96
CA MET A 1 -61.53 9.78 -15.09
C MET A 1 -60.10 9.24 -15.18
N ARG A 2 -59.77 8.09 -14.57
CA ARG A 2 -59.72 6.70 -15.10
C ARG A 2 -58.64 6.42 -16.16
N ARG A 3 -57.64 5.61 -15.75
CA ARG A 3 -56.80 4.55 -16.42
C ARG A 3 -55.43 4.55 -15.68
N ARG A 4 -55.04 3.72 -14.72
CA ARG A 4 -55.15 2.28 -14.35
C ARG A 4 -54.44 1.29 -15.30
N LEU A 5 -53.42 0.63 -14.72
CA LEU A 5 -52.85 -0.73 -14.90
C LEU A 5 -51.71 -0.99 -15.90
N ARG A 6 -50.57 -1.45 -15.34
CA ARG A 6 -49.79 -2.70 -15.64
C ARG A 6 -48.45 -2.58 -14.86
N GLY A 7 -47.93 -3.49 -14.02
CA GLY A 7 -48.24 -4.80 -13.44
C GLY A 7 -47.11 -5.07 -12.39
N ILE A 8 -47.38 -5.56 -11.16
CA ILE A 8 -47.34 -6.99 -10.72
C ILE A 8 -45.94 -7.61 -10.93
N VAL A 9 -45.07 -7.74 -9.91
CA VAL A 9 -44.95 -8.79 -8.85
C VAL A 9 -44.27 -10.10 -9.34
N GLY A 10 -43.27 -10.56 -8.56
CA GLY A 10 -42.74 -11.95 -8.53
C GLY A 10 -41.57 -12.20 -9.49
N GLY A 11 -40.41 -12.76 -9.13
CA GLY A 11 -40.03 -13.64 -8.03
C GLY A 11 -39.73 -15.05 -8.56
N THR A 12 -38.46 -15.44 -8.72
CA THR A 12 -37.93 -16.83 -8.85
C THR A 12 -36.39 -16.78 -8.88
N VAL A 13 -35.64 -17.02 -7.79
CA VAL A 13 -35.11 -18.28 -7.21
C VAL A 13 -34.13 -19.08 -8.12
N ALA A 14 -32.87 -19.20 -7.66
CA ALA A 14 -31.94 -20.36 -7.73
C ALA A 14 -30.48 -19.86 -7.88
N ALA A 15 -29.45 -20.32 -7.17
CA ALA A 15 -29.30 -21.34 -6.14
C ALA A 15 -28.03 -21.00 -5.34
N LEU A 16 -28.15 -20.78 -4.03
CA LEU A 16 -26.99 -20.78 -3.12
C LEU A 16 -26.79 -22.23 -2.67
N ALA A 17 -25.86 -22.91 -3.33
CA ALA A 17 -25.43 -24.24 -2.95
C ALA A 17 -24.81 -24.19 -1.55
N VAL A 18 -25.37 -25.03 -0.67
CA VAL A 18 -24.91 -25.28 0.69
C VAL A 18 -23.59 -26.02 0.61
N GLY A 19 -22.58 -25.51 1.31
CA GLY A 19 -21.29 -26.17 1.50
C GLY A 19 -20.72 -25.78 2.86
N SER A 20 -21.27 -26.34 3.92
CA SER A 20 -20.70 -26.25 5.27
C SER A 20 -19.46 -27.13 5.36
N ALA A 21 -18.30 -26.54 5.56
CA ALA A 21 -17.13 -27.19 6.13
C ALA A 21 -16.47 -26.23 7.12
N VAL A 22 -16.80 -26.41 8.39
CA VAL A 22 -16.06 -25.84 9.52
C VAL A 22 -14.86 -26.75 9.81
N VAL A 23 -13.64 -26.25 9.64
CA VAL A 23 -12.48 -26.69 10.43
C VAL A 23 -11.59 -25.48 10.72
N ALA A 24 -11.26 -25.39 12.00
CA ALA A 24 -10.47 -24.36 12.68
C ALA A 24 -9.05 -24.20 12.13
N GLY A 25 -8.53 -22.97 12.22
CA GLY A 25 -7.14 -22.68 11.94
C GLY A 25 -6.85 -21.19 12.06
N ALA A 26 -5.79 -20.85 12.79
CA ALA A 26 -5.37 -19.52 13.18
C ALA A 26 -5.23 -18.51 12.03
N GLY A 27 -5.41 -17.24 12.39
CA GLY A 27 -4.91 -16.10 11.63
C GLY A 27 -6.02 -15.25 11.05
N THR A 28 -6.39 -14.20 11.77
CA THR A 28 -6.97 -13.00 11.15
C THR A 28 -5.95 -12.48 10.15
N ALA A 29 -6.01 -12.96 8.90
CA ALA A 29 -5.37 -12.30 7.79
C ALA A 29 -6.15 -10.99 7.60
N VAL A 30 -5.68 -9.95 8.29
CA VAL A 30 -5.92 -8.59 7.86
C VAL A 30 -5.41 -8.53 6.43
N VAL A 31 -6.33 -8.62 5.47
CA VAL A 31 -6.13 -8.06 4.14
C VAL A 31 -5.92 -6.58 4.39
N ALA A 32 -4.66 -6.22 4.64
CA ALA A 32 -4.19 -4.87 4.61
C ALA A 32 -4.70 -4.32 3.28
N GLY A 33 -5.59 -3.33 3.36
CA GLY A 33 -6.14 -2.67 2.19
C GLY A 33 -4.97 -2.25 1.33
N ALA A 34 -4.85 -2.86 0.15
CA ALA A 34 -4.06 -2.30 -0.92
C ALA A 34 -4.74 -0.97 -1.22
N GLY A 35 -4.22 0.11 -0.63
CA GLY A 35 -4.54 1.46 -1.04
C GLY A 35 -4.40 1.49 -2.55
N THR A 36 -5.39 2.05 -3.23
CA THR A 36 -5.35 2.26 -4.68
C THR A 36 -4.07 3.02 -4.99
N ALA A 37 -3.03 2.30 -5.41
CA ALA A 37 -1.75 2.87 -5.79
C ALA A 37 -2.01 3.69 -7.05
N GLU A 38 -2.19 4.98 -6.87
CA GLU A 38 -2.20 6.00 -7.91
C GLU A 38 -0.86 5.93 -8.64
N ALA A 39 -0.70 5.02 -9.60
CA ALA A 39 0.48 4.80 -10.45
C ALA A 39 1.78 5.36 -9.83
N ALA A 40 2.13 4.88 -8.63
CA ALA A 40 3.18 5.50 -7.85
C ALA A 40 4.50 5.24 -8.58
N LYS A 41 5.17 6.32 -9.00
CA LYS A 41 6.46 6.21 -9.67
C LYS A 41 7.42 5.54 -8.69
N CYS A 42 7.91 4.35 -9.04
CA CYS A 42 8.83 3.57 -8.22
C CYS A 42 10.02 4.43 -7.79
N GLY A 43 10.47 4.23 -6.55
CA GLY A 43 11.57 4.98 -5.95
C GLY A 43 11.12 6.03 -4.92
N TYR A 44 11.96 7.04 -4.74
CA TYR A 44 11.79 8.08 -3.73
C TYR A 44 10.69 9.08 -4.10
N SER A 45 9.82 9.38 -3.12
CA SER A 45 8.83 10.44 -3.23
C SER A 45 8.72 11.20 -1.90
N THR A 46 8.63 12.52 -1.99
CA THR A 46 8.35 13.36 -0.82
C THR A 46 6.86 13.31 -0.52
N LEU A 47 6.49 13.14 0.75
CA LEU A 47 5.07 13.16 1.12
C LEU A 47 4.56 14.60 1.02
N GLU A 48 3.60 14.83 0.12
CA GLU A 48 2.96 16.12 -0.08
C GLU A 48 2.41 16.62 1.28
N ASN A 49 2.74 17.85 1.66
CA ASN A 49 2.55 18.50 2.98
C ASN A 49 3.71 18.42 3.99
N ASP A 50 4.82 17.74 3.69
CA ASP A 50 6.00 17.79 4.55
C ASP A 50 7.03 18.81 4.04
N THR A 51 6.84 20.10 4.37
CA THR A 51 7.75 21.20 3.99
C THR A 51 9.14 21.10 4.64
N THR A 52 9.31 20.18 5.59
CA THR A 52 10.56 19.97 6.33
C THR A 52 11.35 18.77 5.80
N ASN A 53 10.78 17.98 4.88
CA ASN A 53 11.27 16.65 4.47
C ASN A 53 11.57 15.74 5.67
N ASN A 54 10.80 15.91 6.75
CA ASN A 54 10.81 15.05 7.91
C ASN A 54 10.21 13.68 7.59
N LYS A 55 9.40 13.60 6.53
CA LYS A 55 8.78 12.37 6.04
C LYS A 55 8.88 12.26 4.52
N ALA A 56 9.41 11.14 4.08
CA ALA A 56 9.44 10.73 2.68
C ALA A 56 9.00 9.27 2.58
N ASN A 57 8.84 8.79 1.36
CA ASN A 57 8.48 7.41 1.08
C ASN A 57 9.39 6.85 -0.03
N TYR A 58 9.67 5.56 0.06
CA TYR A 58 10.37 4.82 -0.99
C TYR A 58 9.52 3.64 -1.42
N LEU A 59 9.09 3.62 -2.67
CA LEU A 59 8.35 2.50 -3.25
C LEU A 59 9.29 1.55 -3.97
N ASN A 60 9.50 0.36 -3.39
CA ASN A 60 10.18 -0.74 -4.05
C ASN A 60 9.20 -1.52 -4.93
N CYS A 61 9.31 -1.36 -6.24
CA CYS A 61 8.50 -2.10 -7.21
C CYS A 61 9.12 -3.44 -7.65
N SER A 62 10.34 -3.75 -7.21
CA SER A 62 10.98 -5.01 -7.51
C SER A 62 10.31 -6.15 -6.71
N PRO A 63 10.22 -7.37 -7.27
CA PRO A 63 9.62 -8.51 -6.57
C PRO A 63 10.46 -9.04 -5.41
N GLY A 64 11.68 -8.52 -5.22
CA GLY A 64 12.63 -8.91 -4.18
C GLY A 64 13.07 -7.75 -3.30
N ASN A 65 13.83 -8.07 -2.27
CA ASN A 65 14.39 -7.06 -1.39
C ASN A 65 15.43 -6.22 -2.12
N GLU A 66 15.37 -4.91 -1.91
CA GLU A 66 16.28 -3.97 -2.53
C GLU A 66 17.11 -3.26 -1.46
N ARG A 67 18.41 -3.09 -1.73
CA ARG A 67 19.28 -2.25 -0.93
C ARG A 67 19.19 -0.83 -1.45
N ILE A 68 18.81 0.10 -0.58
CA ILE A 68 18.74 1.53 -0.89
C ILE A 68 19.78 2.30 -0.09
N ARG A 69 20.27 3.39 -0.66
CA ARG A 69 21.02 4.42 0.04
C ARG A 69 20.11 5.62 0.28
N VAL A 70 19.83 5.89 1.55
CA VAL A 70 19.08 7.05 2.01
C VAL A 70 20.06 8.19 2.23
N GLU A 71 19.83 9.30 1.56
CA GLU A 71 20.61 10.52 1.71
C GLU A 71 19.90 11.42 2.70
N TYR A 72 20.55 11.72 3.82
CA TYR A 72 20.12 12.70 4.81
C TYR A 72 20.87 14.02 4.63
N THR A 73 20.47 15.06 5.35
CA THR A 73 21.14 16.37 5.30
C THR A 73 22.63 16.30 5.62
N TYR A 74 23.04 15.47 6.58
CA TYR A 74 24.42 15.44 7.09
C TYR A 74 25.15 14.11 6.85
N ALA A 75 24.47 13.08 6.34
CA ALA A 75 25.05 11.75 6.17
C ALA A 75 24.25 10.89 5.17
N THR A 76 24.75 9.69 4.91
CA THR A 76 24.04 8.67 4.12
C THR A 76 23.95 7.37 4.91
N GLU A 77 22.84 6.66 4.79
CA GLU A 77 22.63 5.34 5.39
C GLU A 77 22.22 4.34 4.32
N GLU A 78 22.67 3.10 4.44
CA GLU A 78 22.22 2.00 3.58
C GLU A 78 21.28 1.08 4.35
N LYS A 79 20.16 0.70 3.74
CA LYS A 79 19.22 -0.24 4.34
C LYS A 79 18.54 -1.13 3.30
N CYS A 80 18.09 -2.28 3.76
CA CYS A 80 17.27 -3.19 2.97
C CYS A 80 15.79 -2.81 3.10
N VAL A 81 15.07 -2.81 1.99
CA VAL A 81 13.63 -2.60 1.91
C VAL A 81 12.96 -3.77 1.20
N THR A 82 11.83 -4.19 1.73
CA THR A 82 10.99 -5.22 1.11
C THR A 82 10.20 -4.61 -0.06
N PRO A 83 9.66 -5.44 -0.97
CA PRO A 83 8.70 -4.97 -1.97
C PRO A 83 7.54 -4.18 -1.34
N GLY A 84 7.16 -3.07 -1.97
CA GLY A 84 6.12 -2.16 -1.50
C GLY A 84 6.64 -0.83 -0.93
N ASP A 85 5.74 -0.10 -0.28
CA ASP A 85 6.01 1.22 0.30
C ASP A 85 6.81 1.12 1.60
N THR A 86 7.93 1.83 1.66
CA THR A 86 8.76 1.99 2.85
C THR A 86 8.81 3.47 3.25
N PRO A 87 8.22 3.84 4.40
CA PRO A 87 8.36 5.20 4.91
C PRO A 87 9.80 5.47 5.37
N LEU A 88 10.30 6.65 5.02
CA LEU A 88 11.59 7.18 5.43
C LEU A 88 11.37 8.40 6.32
N PHE A 89 12.03 8.42 7.46
CA PHE A 89 11.86 9.48 8.46
C PHE A 89 13.18 10.22 8.66
N ALA A 90 13.08 11.51 9.01
CA ALA A 90 14.24 12.24 9.49
C ALA A 90 14.86 11.54 10.71
N ASN A 91 16.18 11.68 10.80
CA ASN A 91 16.96 11.19 11.93
C ASN A 91 17.52 12.41 12.68
N PRO A 92 17.38 12.50 14.02
CA PRO A 92 17.89 13.63 14.78
C PRO A 92 19.41 13.83 14.64
N ASP A 93 20.16 12.76 14.39
CA ASP A 93 21.62 12.78 14.24
C ASP A 93 22.06 13.03 12.79
N LEU A 94 21.31 12.55 11.79
CA LEU A 94 21.67 12.64 10.37
C LEU A 94 20.94 13.76 9.60
N GLY A 95 19.87 14.30 10.19
CA GLY A 95 19.03 15.34 9.61
C GLY A 95 17.81 14.82 8.85
N ALA A 96 17.24 15.69 8.01
CA ALA A 96 16.07 15.39 7.20
C ALA A 96 16.43 14.47 6.03
N VAL A 97 15.48 13.65 5.59
CA VAL A 97 15.65 12.84 4.38
C VAL A 97 15.68 13.77 3.18
N ARG A 98 16.64 13.60 2.28
CA ARG A 98 16.82 14.41 1.06
C ARG A 98 16.52 13.62 -0.20
N ASN A 99 16.89 12.34 -0.21
CA ASN A 99 16.72 11.46 -1.36
C ASN A 99 16.86 9.99 -0.91
N ALA A 100 16.44 9.05 -1.75
CA ALA A 100 16.78 7.65 -1.60
C ALA A 100 16.93 6.99 -2.98
N VAL A 101 17.99 6.21 -3.16
CA VAL A 101 18.32 5.57 -4.43
C VAL A 101 18.62 4.08 -4.25
N PRO A 102 18.21 3.22 -5.20
CA PRO A 102 18.60 1.81 -5.20
C PRO A 102 20.09 1.66 -5.49
N ILE A 103 20.76 0.80 -4.73
CA ILE A 103 22.21 0.52 -4.85
C ILE A 103 22.52 -0.97 -5.01
N GLY A 104 21.51 -1.83 -5.04
CA GLY A 104 21.68 -3.26 -5.29
C GLY A 104 20.59 -4.10 -4.64
N THR A 105 20.80 -5.41 -4.60
CA THR A 105 19.91 -6.34 -3.90
C THR A 105 20.31 -6.52 -2.45
N CYS A 106 19.31 -6.85 -1.64
CA CYS A 106 19.47 -7.59 -0.40
C CYS A 106 18.98 -9.03 -0.63
#